data_AF-A0A1Y0Y2Z4-F1
#
_entry.id   AF-A0A1Y0Y2Z4-F1
#
_cell.length_a   1.000
_cell.length_b   1.000
_cell.length_c   1.000
_cell.angle_alpha   90.00
_cell.angle_beta   90.00
_cell.angle_gamma   90.00
#
_symmetry.space_group_name_H-M   'P 1'
#
loop_
_entity.id
_entity.type
_entity.pdbx_description
1 polymer ?
#
loop_
_entity_poly.entity_id
_entity_poly.type
_entity_poly.pdbx_seq_one_letter_code
_entity_poly.pdbx_strand_id
1 'polypeptide(L)'
;MSMISTSPIRLGLIASLFFSVSTPYPTHASARETVLDPAAQATHALVKQIGEQRFTAPDFRPGTVRHMVMFQFRPTATAAEKQEVTRRFLELATHSRRPNGAPVVASLEAGPQNSGENADLGLDYGYLVTFRSEGDRNYYVGRPIVHTSGCFDPAHDAFKKFAAPFLANVVVFDFTVK
;
A
#
# COMPACT_ATOMS: atom_id res chain seq x y z
N MET A 1 -86.10 -29.47 -21.40
CA MET A 1 -86.36 -28.11 -21.93
C MET A 1 -85.78 -27.14 -20.90
N SER A 2 -84.83 -26.23 -21.16
CA SER A 2 -84.39 -25.54 -22.37
C SER A 2 -82.92 -25.08 -22.20
N MET A 3 -82.21 -24.88 -23.31
CA MET A 3 -80.92 -24.17 -23.44
C MET A 3 -81.10 -22.67 -23.04
N ILE A 4 -80.11 -21.78 -22.81
CA ILE A 4 -78.86 -21.35 -23.48
C ILE A 4 -78.13 -20.45 -22.42
N SER A 5 -76.81 -20.22 -22.30
CA SER A 5 -76.01 -19.26 -23.11
C SER A 5 -74.73 -18.79 -22.39
N THR A 6 -73.63 -18.73 -23.17
CA THR A 6 -72.51 -17.76 -23.19
C THR A 6 -71.52 -17.59 -22.01
N SER A 7 -70.25 -17.91 -22.29
CA SER A 7 -69.02 -17.36 -21.66
C SER A 7 -68.71 -15.92 -22.13
N PRO A 8 -67.83 -15.15 -21.44
CA PRO A 8 -66.40 -15.14 -21.81
C PRO A 8 -65.34 -14.87 -20.70
N ILE A 9 -64.18 -15.53 -20.85
CA ILE A 9 -62.75 -15.14 -20.78
C ILE A 9 -62.20 -14.12 -19.73
N ARG A 10 -61.02 -14.51 -19.18
CA ARG A 10 -59.85 -13.75 -18.64
C ARG A 10 -59.71 -13.90 -17.11
N LEU A 11 -58.56 -14.08 -16.47
CA LEU A 11 -57.14 -13.77 -16.73
C LEU A 11 -56.33 -14.66 -15.76
N GLY A 12 -55.39 -15.50 -16.19
CA GLY A 12 -53.95 -15.22 -16.08
C GLY A 12 -53.41 -15.09 -14.64
N LEU A 13 -52.79 -16.14 -14.09
CA LEU A 13 -51.57 -16.00 -13.28
C LEU A 13 -50.79 -17.32 -13.24
N ILE A 14 -49.62 -17.30 -13.87
CA ILE A 14 -48.63 -18.37 -13.91
C ILE A 14 -47.84 -18.26 -12.60
N ALA A 15 -47.92 -19.27 -11.73
CA ALA A 15 -47.07 -19.36 -10.55
C ALA A 15 -45.70 -19.91 -10.97
N SER A 16 -44.73 -19.00 -11.16
CA SER A 16 -43.35 -19.32 -11.48
C SER A 16 -42.66 -20.06 -10.33
N LEU A 17 -42.17 -21.27 -10.60
CA LEU A 17 -41.17 -21.95 -9.77
C LEU A 17 -39.87 -21.14 -9.82
N PHE A 18 -39.44 -20.59 -8.68
CA PHE A 18 -38.08 -20.09 -8.53
C PHE A 18 -37.14 -21.27 -8.21
N PHE A 19 -36.49 -21.82 -9.23
CA PHE A 19 -35.27 -22.60 -9.04
C PHE A 19 -34.14 -21.64 -8.64
N SER A 20 -33.70 -21.73 -7.39
CA SER A 20 -32.50 -21.04 -6.93
C SER A 20 -31.29 -21.75 -7.53
N VAL A 21 -30.75 -21.19 -8.62
CA VAL A 21 -29.46 -21.62 -9.17
C VAL A 21 -28.37 -20.93 -8.36
N SER A 22 -27.83 -21.64 -7.37
CA SER A 22 -26.61 -21.23 -6.67
C SER A 22 -25.45 -21.32 -7.66
N THR A 23 -25.02 -20.19 -8.22
CA THR A 23 -23.78 -20.13 -8.99
C THR A 23 -22.59 -20.18 -8.01
N PRO A 24 -21.69 -21.16 -8.12
CA PRO A 24 -20.43 -21.09 -7.39
C PRO A 24 -19.58 -20.01 -8.05
N TYR A 25 -19.35 -18.90 -7.35
CA TYR A 25 -18.32 -17.95 -7.74
C TYR A 25 -16.98 -18.70 -7.79
N PRO A 26 -16.26 -18.68 -8.92
CA PRO A 26 -14.94 -19.25 -8.95
C PRO A 26 -14.01 -18.34 -8.13
N THR A 27 -13.52 -18.89 -7.01
CA THR A 27 -12.39 -18.37 -6.25
C THR A 27 -11.14 -18.45 -7.14
N HIS A 28 -10.92 -17.41 -7.94
CA HIS A 28 -9.67 -17.23 -8.68
C HIS A 28 -8.94 -15.99 -8.17
N ALA A 29 -8.33 -16.13 -6.99
CA ALA A 29 -7.06 -15.46 -6.72
C ALA A 29 -5.99 -16.55 -6.71
N SER A 30 -5.61 -16.99 -7.92
CA SER A 30 -4.37 -17.74 -8.13
C SER A 30 -3.25 -16.93 -7.49
N ALA A 31 -2.60 -17.47 -6.46
CA ALA A 31 -1.37 -16.94 -5.90
C ALA A 31 -0.31 -16.98 -6.99
N ARG A 32 -0.26 -15.92 -7.80
CA ARG A 32 0.80 -15.70 -8.78
C ARG A 32 2.05 -15.50 -7.95
N GLU A 33 2.98 -16.43 -8.03
CA GLU A 33 4.31 -16.29 -7.45
C GLU A 33 4.89 -14.95 -7.93
N THR A 34 4.99 -13.97 -7.02
CA THR A 34 5.34 -12.60 -7.37
C THR A 34 6.82 -12.57 -7.72
N VAL A 35 7.14 -12.67 -9.02
CA VAL A 35 8.50 -12.47 -9.50
C VAL A 35 8.92 -11.03 -9.16
N LEU A 36 9.94 -10.89 -8.32
CA LEU A 36 10.50 -9.59 -7.95
C LEU A 36 11.04 -8.87 -9.19
N ASP A 37 10.90 -7.55 -9.24
CA ASP A 37 11.53 -6.73 -10.28
C ASP A 37 13.07 -6.73 -10.14
N PRO A 38 13.82 -6.32 -11.18
CA PRO A 38 15.28 -6.34 -11.14
C PRO A 38 15.91 -5.51 -10.01
N ALA A 39 15.33 -4.38 -9.61
CA ALA A 39 15.86 -3.54 -8.55
C ALA A 39 15.66 -4.19 -7.17
N ALA A 40 14.50 -4.82 -6.97
CA ALA A 40 14.26 -5.66 -5.80
C ALA A 40 15.23 -6.85 -5.76
N GLN A 41 15.40 -7.59 -6.85
CA GLN A 41 16.35 -8.71 -6.92
C GLN A 41 17.78 -8.30 -6.57
N ALA A 42 18.27 -7.20 -7.16
CA ALA A 42 19.60 -6.66 -6.88
C ALA A 42 19.76 -6.27 -5.40
N THR A 43 18.72 -5.66 -4.81
CA THR A 43 18.71 -5.31 -3.40
C THR A 43 18.77 -6.55 -2.50
N HIS A 44 17.94 -7.56 -2.77
CA HIS A 44 17.96 -8.82 -2.02
C HIS A 44 19.32 -9.54 -2.13
N ALA A 45 19.93 -9.54 -3.31
CA ALA A 45 21.28 -10.11 -3.51
C ALA A 45 22.33 -9.34 -2.71
N LEU A 46 22.28 -8.00 -2.71
CA LEU A 46 23.19 -7.16 -1.95
C LEU A 46 23.09 -7.43 -0.45
N VAL A 47 21.87 -7.47 0.12
CA VAL A 47 21.67 -7.77 1.56
C VAL A 47 22.26 -9.14 1.92
N LYS A 48 22.05 -10.16 1.08
CA LYS A 48 22.66 -11.49 1.29
C LYS A 48 24.18 -11.44 1.27
N GLN A 49 24.76 -10.60 0.42
CA GLN A 49 26.21 -10.48 0.29
C GLN A 49 26.87 -9.75 1.47
N ILE A 50 26.29 -8.63 1.94
CA ILE A 50 26.93 -7.75 2.93
C ILE A 50 26.35 -7.87 4.35
N GLY A 51 25.21 -8.55 4.50
CA GLY A 51 24.47 -8.66 5.74
C GLY A 51 23.63 -7.42 6.07
N GLU A 52 22.54 -7.63 6.80
CA GLU A 52 21.59 -6.57 7.17
C GLU A 52 22.23 -5.44 7.99
N GLN A 53 23.11 -5.77 8.93
CA GLN A 53 23.79 -4.77 9.78
C GLN A 53 24.56 -3.74 8.94
N ARG A 54 25.34 -4.19 7.95
CA ARG A 54 26.08 -3.28 7.06
C ARG A 54 25.13 -2.53 6.13
N PHE A 55 24.14 -3.22 5.58
CA PHE A 55 23.14 -2.65 4.66
C PHE A 55 22.36 -1.49 5.29
N THR A 56 22.09 -1.56 6.59
CA THR A 56 21.32 -0.53 7.33
C THR A 56 22.17 0.44 8.15
N ALA A 57 23.50 0.32 8.11
CA ALA A 57 24.39 1.21 8.86
C ALA A 57 24.28 2.66 8.34
N PRO A 58 24.32 3.69 9.20
CA PRO A 58 24.06 5.08 8.82
C PRO A 58 25.06 5.65 7.79
N ASP A 59 26.26 5.07 7.69
CA ASP A 59 27.31 5.45 6.75
C ASP A 59 27.31 4.62 5.46
N PHE A 60 26.32 3.74 5.27
CA PHE A 60 26.22 2.94 4.05
C PHE A 60 25.81 3.83 2.88
N ARG A 61 26.77 4.10 1.97
CA ARG A 61 26.62 4.94 0.77
C ARG A 61 26.03 6.32 1.12
N PRO A 62 26.84 7.22 1.73
CA PRO A 62 26.38 8.55 2.09
C PRO A 62 26.01 9.38 0.86
N GLY A 63 25.02 10.26 1.04
CA GLY A 63 24.47 11.10 -0.02
C GLY A 63 22.98 11.35 0.19
N THR A 64 22.44 12.39 -0.45
CA THR A 64 21.01 12.68 -0.36
C THR A 64 20.22 11.60 -1.11
N VAL A 65 19.37 10.87 -0.38
CA VAL A 65 18.46 9.86 -0.95
C VAL A 65 17.03 10.36 -0.82
N ARG A 66 16.24 10.21 -1.88
CA ARG A 66 14.80 10.49 -1.89
C ARG A 66 14.05 9.17 -1.93
N HIS A 67 13.06 9.05 -1.06
CA HIS A 67 12.10 7.96 -0.99
C HIS A 67 10.71 8.54 -1.23
N MET A 68 10.20 8.31 -2.43
CA MET A 68 8.87 8.74 -2.85
C MET A 68 7.89 7.63 -2.55
N VAL A 69 6.79 7.97 -1.89
CA VAL A 69 5.68 7.05 -1.63
C VAL A 69 4.40 7.71 -2.09
N MET A 70 3.60 7.02 -2.88
CA MET A 70 2.27 7.47 -3.26
C MET A 70 1.25 6.42 -2.86
N PHE A 71 0.19 6.87 -2.20
CA PHE A 71 -0.90 6.02 -1.74
C PHE A 71 -2.12 6.17 -2.62
N GLN A 72 -2.74 5.04 -2.92
CA GLN A 72 -4.14 4.96 -3.27
C GLN A 72 -4.87 4.40 -2.05
N PHE A 73 -5.77 5.19 -1.47
CA PHE A 73 -6.63 4.72 -0.40
C PHE A 73 -7.71 3.80 -0.95
N ARG A 74 -8.15 2.84 -0.13
CA ARG A 74 -9.32 2.02 -0.50
C ARG A 74 -10.56 2.92 -0.69
N PRO A 75 -11.51 2.55 -1.58
CA PRO A 75 -12.70 3.35 -1.83
C PRO A 75 -13.55 3.64 -0.58
N THR A 76 -13.49 2.75 0.42
CA THR A 76 -14.23 2.86 1.68
C THR A 76 -13.49 3.65 2.77
N ALA A 77 -12.27 4.14 2.52
CA ALA A 77 -11.53 4.94 3.49
C ALA A 77 -12.21 6.31 3.71
N THR A 78 -12.57 6.59 4.96
CA THR A 78 -13.18 7.88 5.34
C THR A 78 -12.15 9.00 5.32
N ALA A 79 -12.61 10.25 5.23
CA ALA A 79 -11.72 11.41 5.31
C ALA A 79 -10.88 11.43 6.60
N ALA A 80 -11.46 11.03 7.75
CA ALA A 80 -10.76 10.95 9.02
C ALA A 80 -9.68 9.85 9.02
N GLU A 81 -9.94 8.69 8.41
CA GLU A 81 -8.92 7.63 8.26
C GLU A 81 -7.77 8.10 7.37
N LYS A 82 -8.06 8.76 6.23
CA LYS A 82 -7.02 9.31 5.34
C LYS A 82 -6.16 10.35 6.06
N GLN A 83 -6.81 11.26 6.80
CA GLN A 83 -6.12 12.26 7.63
C GLN A 83 -5.26 11.62 8.71
N GLU A 84 -5.74 10.59 9.39
CA GLU A 84 -4.97 9.89 10.43
C GLU A 84 -3.76 9.15 9.86
N VAL A 85 -3.90 8.50 8.69
CA VAL A 85 -2.77 7.89 7.98
C VAL A 85 -1.72 8.95 7.65
N THR A 86 -2.11 10.07 7.05
CA THR A 86 -1.18 11.15 6.73
C THR A 86 -0.54 11.74 7.98
N ARG A 87 -1.31 11.99 9.04
CA ARG A 87 -0.81 12.52 10.31
C ARG A 87 0.28 11.61 10.88
N ARG A 88 0.03 10.31 10.98
CA ARG A 88 1.03 9.35 11.49
C ARG A 88 2.24 9.19 10.58
N PHE A 89 2.07 9.31 9.25
CA PHE A 89 3.20 9.32 8.34
C PHE A 89 4.11 10.52 8.64
N LEU A 90 3.54 11.73 8.75
CA LEU A 90 4.29 12.96 9.06
C LEU A 90 5.02 12.86 10.41
N GLU A 91 4.42 12.22 11.41
CA GLU A 91 5.05 12.00 12.72
C GLU A 91 6.32 11.15 12.66
N LEU A 92 6.58 10.40 11.58
CA LEU A 92 7.82 9.65 11.40
C LEU A 92 9.05 10.56 11.30
N ALA A 93 8.91 11.84 10.92
CA ALA A 93 10.00 12.81 11.03
C ALA A 93 10.51 12.95 12.49
N THR A 94 9.61 12.77 13.47
CA THR A 94 9.91 12.85 14.90
C THR A 94 10.15 11.49 15.54
N HIS A 95 9.48 10.44 15.09
CA HIS A 95 9.55 9.12 15.75
C HIS A 95 10.54 8.16 15.12
N SER A 96 10.93 8.37 13.86
CA SER A 96 11.97 7.55 13.22
C SER A 96 13.34 7.91 13.80
N ARG A 97 13.85 7.04 14.67
CA ARG A 97 15.08 7.25 15.44
C ARG A 97 15.93 5.99 15.42
N ARG A 98 17.24 6.19 15.31
CA ARG A 98 18.26 5.17 15.56
C ARG A 98 18.23 4.77 17.06
N PRO A 99 18.81 3.62 17.46
CA PRO A 99 18.89 3.22 18.87
C PRO A 99 19.58 4.24 19.79
N ASN A 100 20.51 5.04 19.24
CA ASN A 100 21.18 6.13 19.96
C ASN A 100 20.38 7.45 19.98
N GLY A 101 19.14 7.45 19.49
CA GLY A 101 18.27 8.64 19.43
C GLY A 101 18.53 9.58 18.25
N ALA A 102 19.48 9.28 17.36
CA ALA A 102 19.71 10.11 16.18
C ALA A 102 18.52 10.04 15.20
N PRO A 103 18.12 11.17 14.58
CA PRO A 103 17.08 11.18 13.55
C PRO A 103 17.53 10.39 12.31
N VAL A 104 16.65 9.53 11.80
CA VAL A 104 16.87 8.80 10.53
C VAL A 104 16.40 9.65 9.34
N VAL A 105 15.23 10.28 9.48
CA VAL A 105 14.61 11.13 8.47
C VAL A 105 15.22 12.54 8.53
N ALA A 106 15.72 13.03 7.40
CA ALA A 106 16.28 14.37 7.28
C ALA A 106 15.23 15.44 6.97
N SER A 107 14.26 15.14 6.10
CA SER A 107 13.05 15.94 5.86
C SER A 107 11.91 15.03 5.40
N LEU A 108 10.68 15.49 5.59
CA LEU A 108 9.48 14.78 5.17
C LEU A 108 8.44 15.80 4.71
N GLU A 109 8.03 15.69 3.46
CA GLU A 109 6.98 16.50 2.85
C GLU A 109 5.84 15.61 2.37
N ALA A 110 4.60 16.12 2.35
CA ALA A 110 3.44 15.36 1.88
C ALA A 110 2.33 16.28 1.35
N GLY A 111 1.50 15.77 0.43
CA GLY A 111 0.36 16.50 -0.11
C GLY A 111 -0.56 15.66 -1.00
N PRO A 112 -1.82 16.10 -1.21
CA PRO A 112 -2.74 15.43 -2.11
C PRO A 112 -2.33 15.61 -3.58
N GLN A 113 -2.75 14.68 -4.43
CA GLN A 113 -2.62 14.83 -5.87
C GLN A 113 -3.42 16.05 -6.36
N ASN A 114 -2.79 16.89 -7.20
CA ASN A 114 -3.37 18.11 -7.76
C ASN A 114 -2.95 18.43 -9.21
N SER A 115 -2.31 17.50 -9.93
CA SER A 115 -1.79 17.73 -11.29
C SER A 115 -2.90 17.99 -12.34
N GLY A 116 -4.05 17.32 -12.24
CA GLY A 116 -5.16 17.49 -13.20
C GLY A 116 -4.92 16.89 -14.59
N GLU A 117 -3.78 16.23 -14.82
CA GLU A 117 -3.41 15.66 -16.13
C GLU A 117 -3.99 14.26 -16.39
N ASN A 118 -4.73 13.69 -15.44
CA ASN A 118 -5.33 12.36 -15.53
C ASN A 118 -4.29 11.23 -15.76
N ALA A 119 -3.11 11.36 -15.13
CA ALA A 119 -1.98 10.45 -15.25
C ALA A 119 -1.52 9.86 -13.90
N ASP A 120 -2.32 10.03 -12.84
CA ASP A 120 -1.98 9.65 -11.46
C ASP A 120 -2.19 8.16 -11.14
N LEU A 121 -2.75 7.38 -12.07
CA LEU A 121 -3.03 5.95 -11.89
C LEU A 121 -3.94 5.63 -10.69
N GLY A 122 -4.77 6.59 -10.26
CA GLY A 122 -5.65 6.47 -9.11
C GLY A 122 -4.97 6.75 -7.76
N LEU A 123 -3.76 7.33 -7.75
CA LEU A 123 -3.04 7.69 -6.53
C LEU A 123 -3.57 9.02 -5.96
N ASP A 124 -3.85 9.03 -4.65
CA ASP A 124 -4.53 10.13 -3.96
C ASP A 124 -3.56 11.12 -3.28
N TYR A 125 -2.43 10.62 -2.78
CA TYR A 125 -1.56 11.37 -1.86
C TYR A 125 -0.10 10.96 -2.04
N GLY A 126 0.80 11.95 -2.07
CA GLY A 126 2.23 11.76 -2.18
C GLY A 126 2.97 12.14 -0.90
N TYR A 127 4.06 11.41 -0.63
CA TYR A 127 4.99 11.63 0.46
C TYR A 127 6.41 11.59 -0.10
N LEU A 128 7.25 12.54 0.30
CA LEU A 128 8.66 12.60 -0.03
C LEU A 128 9.45 12.54 1.27
N VAL A 129 10.28 11.52 1.43
CA VAL A 129 11.18 11.37 2.56
C VAL A 129 12.61 11.55 2.09
N THR A 130 13.38 12.33 2.83
CA THR A 130 14.80 12.58 2.55
C THR A 130 15.67 11.90 3.59
N PHE A 131 16.71 11.21 3.12
CA PHE A 131 17.72 10.59 3.97
C PHE A 131 19.12 11.11 3.64
N ARG A 132 20.07 10.88 4.56
CA ARG A 132 21.48 11.29 4.40
C ARG A 132 22.38 10.19 3.85
N SER A 133 21.84 8.98 3.68
CA SER A 133 22.52 7.83 3.11
C SER A 133 21.50 6.78 2.65
N GLU A 134 21.94 5.84 1.80
CA GLU A 134 21.13 4.66 1.53
C GLU A 134 20.90 3.84 2.80
N GLY A 135 21.87 3.80 3.71
CA GLY A 135 21.75 3.09 4.98
C GLY A 135 20.65 3.60 5.91
N ASP A 136 20.44 4.92 5.98
CA ASP A 136 19.30 5.52 6.68
C ASP A 136 17.97 5.12 6.02
N ARG A 137 17.89 5.19 4.68
CA ARG A 137 16.71 4.74 3.92
C ARG A 137 16.43 3.26 4.16
N ASN A 138 17.45 2.41 4.11
CA ASN A 138 17.33 0.97 4.29
C ASN A 138 16.83 0.61 5.70
N TYR A 139 17.39 1.28 6.72
CA TYR A 139 16.94 1.14 8.12
C TYR A 139 15.47 1.57 8.28
N TYR A 140 15.12 2.72 7.71
CA TYR A 140 13.75 3.24 7.72
C TYR A 140 12.77 2.25 7.07
N VAL A 141 13.03 1.85 5.81
CA VAL A 141 12.13 0.96 5.06
C VAL A 141 12.00 -0.40 5.74
N GLY A 142 13.11 -1.03 6.12
CA GLY A 142 13.12 -2.28 6.87
C GLY A 142 12.49 -3.45 6.11
N ARG A 143 11.45 -4.06 6.70
CA ARG A 143 10.70 -5.17 6.09
C ARG A 143 10.03 -4.78 4.76
N PRO A 144 9.98 -5.70 3.76
CA PRO A 144 10.32 -7.13 3.85
C PRO A 144 11.78 -7.46 3.51
N ILE A 145 12.67 -6.47 3.41
CA ILE A 145 14.08 -6.70 2.99
C ILE A 145 14.96 -7.01 4.20
N VAL A 146 14.67 -6.39 5.35
CA VAL A 146 15.43 -6.50 6.59
C VAL A 146 14.55 -7.08 7.70
N HIS A 147 15.03 -8.12 8.39
CA HIS A 147 14.25 -8.84 9.41
C HIS A 147 14.90 -8.85 10.80
N THR A 148 16.21 -8.67 10.89
CA THR A 148 16.98 -8.74 12.14
C THR A 148 16.60 -7.59 13.06
N SER A 149 16.26 -7.92 14.32
CA SER A 149 16.00 -6.92 15.35
C SER A 149 17.19 -5.97 15.49
N GLY A 150 16.91 -4.67 15.61
CA GLY A 150 17.94 -3.62 15.67
C GLY A 150 18.46 -3.16 14.30
N CYS A 151 18.12 -3.83 13.19
CA CYS A 151 18.50 -3.41 11.83
C CYS A 151 17.39 -2.65 11.10
N PHE A 152 16.19 -2.50 11.66
CA PHE A 152 15.10 -1.73 11.05
C PHE A 152 14.46 -0.77 12.05
N ASP A 153 13.79 0.26 11.52
CA ASP A 153 13.06 1.26 12.30
C ASP A 153 11.72 0.70 12.82
N PRO A 154 11.55 0.55 14.16
CA PRO A 154 10.29 0.09 14.72
C PRO A 154 9.13 1.07 14.51
N ALA A 155 9.39 2.39 14.40
CA ALA A 155 8.34 3.39 14.20
C ALA A 155 7.71 3.26 12.80
N HIS A 156 8.54 3.18 11.76
CA HIS A 156 8.04 2.97 10.40
C HIS A 156 7.40 1.58 10.21
N ASP A 157 7.93 0.53 10.85
CA ASP A 157 7.28 -0.79 10.79
C ASP A 157 5.88 -0.81 11.42
N ALA A 158 5.72 -0.15 12.58
CA ALA A 158 4.42 0.02 13.21
C ALA A 158 3.46 0.86 12.33
N PHE A 159 3.97 1.91 11.68
CA PHE A 159 3.20 2.71 10.73
C PHE A 159 2.69 1.86 9.56
N LYS A 160 3.55 1.06 8.90
CA LYS A 160 3.14 0.18 7.79
C LYS A 160 2.00 -0.75 8.20
N LYS A 161 2.10 -1.36 9.39
CA LYS A 161 1.06 -2.24 9.93
C LYS A 161 -0.27 -1.50 10.18
N PHE A 162 -0.20 -0.28 10.69
CA PHE A 162 -1.37 0.57 10.88
C PHE A 162 -2.00 1.00 9.56
N ALA A 163 -1.20 1.43 8.59
CA ALA A 163 -1.67 2.01 7.34
C ALA A 163 -2.25 0.96 6.38
N ALA A 164 -1.67 -0.24 6.33
CA ALA A 164 -2.02 -1.32 5.41
C ALA A 164 -3.54 -1.53 5.18
N PRO A 165 -4.41 -1.64 6.20
CA PRO A 165 -5.84 -1.85 5.97
C PRO A 165 -6.51 -0.72 5.16
N PHE A 166 -6.01 0.52 5.19
CA PHE A 166 -6.63 1.67 4.55
C PHE A 166 -6.23 1.86 3.08
N LEU A 167 -5.27 1.08 2.58
CA LEU A 167 -4.64 1.28 1.27
C LEU A 167 -5.13 0.23 0.27
N ALA A 168 -5.47 0.66 -0.94
CA ALA A 168 -5.71 -0.23 -2.07
C ALA A 168 -4.43 -0.48 -2.89
N ASN A 169 -3.55 0.52 -2.98
CA ASN A 169 -2.27 0.41 -3.67
C ASN A 169 -1.22 1.35 -3.06
N VAL A 170 0.06 1.01 -3.26
CA VAL A 170 1.21 1.81 -2.86
C VAL A 170 2.26 1.75 -3.96
N VAL A 171 2.73 2.92 -4.41
CA VAL A 171 3.88 3.04 -5.30
C VAL A 171 5.04 3.64 -4.52
N VAL A 172 6.21 3.00 -4.61
CA VAL A 172 7.44 3.45 -3.95
C VAL A 172 8.54 3.60 -4.99
N PHE A 173 9.28 4.70 -4.93
CA PHE A 173 10.41 4.94 -5.82
C PHE A 173 11.54 5.66 -5.09
N ASP A 174 12.74 5.09 -5.18
CA ASP A 174 13.91 5.59 -4.46
C ASP A 174 15.02 5.97 -5.43
N PHE A 175 15.69 7.08 -5.16
CA PHE A 175 16.87 7.47 -5.92
C PHE A 175 17.84 8.31 -5.09
N THR A 176 19.11 8.19 -5.41
CA THR A 176 20.17 9.06 -4.90
C THR A 176 20.26 10.30 -5.80
N VAL A 177 20.23 11.48 -5.20
CA VAL A 177 20.35 12.76 -5.92
C VAL A 177 21.74 12.84 -6.58
N LYS A 178 21.77 13.32 -7.82
CA LYS A 178 22.99 13.51 -8.64
C LYS A 178 23.42 14.95 -8.66
#